data_AF-A0A640QI69-F1
#
_entry.id   AF-A0A640QI69-F1
#
_cell.length_a   1.000
_cell.length_b   1.000
_cell.length_c   1.000
_cell.angle_alpha   90.00
_cell.angle_beta   90.00
_cell.angle_gamma   90.00
#
_symmetry.space_group_name_H-M   'P 1'
#
loop_
_entity.id
_entity.type
_entity.pdbx_description
1 polymer ?
#
loop_
_entity_poly.entity_id
_entity_poly.type
_entity_poly.pdbx_seq_one_letter_code
_entity_poly.pdbx_strand_id
1 'polypeptide(L)'
;MNAKKVSFKWWYNEFPHTQFSEDFWRVKLIQHTLLLACSVFPILSLVNVFVFNDIQLALIDATGFVLSLAVYIAFRKTGKITLTAWLLSLTVTSIMLLFLISVEGRAYSLVWATIILPFTFFLLGRRGGTLLSSITLCVCVYLVHKQAESGVPITLSTGSLLNVLEAAIVQLLLFRFYEGTRHTAFNQLKAEHLASKHLSETDYLTGVYNRAKFLSLVSSLLASNTAKNHCLVILDLDDFKLVNDQYGHNAGDAVLKAFADALRVHTREDDIIARWGGEEFVLLLKDVSLEQAERRVKHLLGVVQRLSTLDTSVSFSAGITQCNRTSGIDELVKAADDALYQAKRNGKSCVYSAS
;
A
#
# COMPACT_ATOMS: atom_id res chain seq x y z
N MET A 1 21.29 18.44 25.02
CA MET A 1 22.16 17.33 24.57
C MET A 1 21.47 16.61 23.42
N ASN A 2 21.84 16.94 22.17
CA ASN A 2 21.31 16.28 20.97
C ASN A 2 22.08 14.98 20.74
N ALA A 3 21.42 13.85 20.95
CA ALA A 3 21.93 12.55 20.51
C ALA A 3 21.96 12.54 18.98
N LYS A 4 23.15 12.80 18.40
CA LYS A 4 23.43 12.52 17.00
C LYS A 4 23.20 11.02 16.78
N LYS A 5 22.05 10.65 16.19
CA LYS A 5 21.89 9.35 15.54
C LYS A 5 23.01 9.25 14.51
N VAL A 6 24.02 8.44 14.78
CA VAL A 6 25.02 8.02 13.80
C VAL A 6 24.27 7.17 12.77
N SER A 7 23.74 7.84 11.76
CA SER A 7 23.22 7.21 10.56
C SER A 7 24.44 6.67 9.80
N PHE A 8 24.51 5.35 9.61
CA PHE A 8 25.46 4.66 8.73
C PHE A 8 25.17 5.01 7.26
N LYS A 9 25.27 6.30 6.91
CA LYS A 9 24.94 6.86 5.60
C LYS A 9 25.95 6.44 4.52
N TRP A 10 27.17 6.03 4.91
CA TRP A 10 28.24 5.69 3.98
C TRP A 10 28.01 4.38 3.20
N TRP A 11 27.25 3.43 3.77
CA TRP A 11 27.08 2.09 3.16
C TRP A 11 25.98 2.04 2.09
N TYR A 12 25.04 3.00 2.13
CA TYR A 12 23.85 3.02 1.26
C TYR A 12 23.91 4.05 0.13
N ASN A 13 24.93 4.92 0.10
CA ASN A 13 24.97 6.08 -0.80
C ASN A 13 25.31 5.77 -2.28
N GLU A 14 25.68 4.54 -2.63
CA GLU A 14 26.11 4.21 -4.01
C GLU A 14 25.03 3.56 -4.88
N PHE A 15 23.89 3.15 -4.32
CA PHE A 15 22.77 2.64 -5.09
C PHE A 15 21.53 3.45 -4.75
N PRO A 16 21.00 4.30 -5.66
CA PRO A 16 19.90 5.21 -5.39
C PRO A 16 18.56 4.44 -5.42
N HIS A 17 18.46 3.38 -4.61
CA HIS A 17 17.23 2.66 -4.38
C HIS A 17 16.60 3.23 -3.11
N THR A 18 15.57 4.03 -3.31
CA THR A 18 14.69 4.41 -2.20
C THR A 18 13.95 3.16 -1.73
N GLN A 19 13.44 3.17 -0.50
CA GLN A 19 12.60 2.09 0.03
C GLN A 19 11.38 1.75 -0.85
N PHE A 20 11.08 2.60 -1.83
CA PHE A 20 9.97 2.49 -2.78
C PHE A 20 10.37 1.83 -4.11
N SER A 21 11.65 1.56 -4.36
CA SER A 21 12.04 0.81 -5.57
C SER A 21 11.81 -0.69 -5.38
N GLU A 22 11.29 -1.35 -6.42
CA GLU A 22 10.97 -2.79 -6.43
C GLU A 22 12.13 -3.66 -5.95
N ASP A 23 13.36 -3.29 -6.29
CA ASP A 23 14.57 -4.03 -5.96
C ASP A 23 15.23 -3.65 -4.62
N PHE A 24 14.67 -2.69 -3.86
CA PHE A 24 15.30 -2.18 -2.64
C PHE A 24 15.65 -3.29 -1.65
N TRP A 25 14.70 -4.17 -1.38
CA TRP A 25 14.88 -5.25 -0.42
C TRP A 25 15.81 -6.35 -0.95
N ARG A 26 15.83 -6.58 -2.27
CA ARG A 26 16.79 -7.50 -2.91
C ARG A 26 18.22 -6.98 -2.76
N VAL A 27 18.44 -5.68 -3.01
CA VAL A 27 19.73 -5.02 -2.83
C VAL A 27 20.19 -5.11 -1.38
N LYS A 28 19.29 -4.82 -0.42
CA LYS A 28 19.61 -4.97 1.00
C LYS A 28 20.04 -6.39 1.33
N LEU A 29 19.27 -7.40 0.94
CA LEU A 29 19.62 -8.78 1.26
C LEU A 29 20.98 -9.15 0.64
N ILE A 30 21.21 -8.82 -0.63
CA ILE A 30 22.48 -9.05 -1.33
C ILE A 30 23.65 -8.43 -0.56
N GLN A 31 23.55 -7.17 -0.16
CA GLN A 31 24.63 -6.48 0.55
C GLN A 31 24.92 -7.13 1.91
N HIS A 32 23.89 -7.34 2.74
CA HIS A 32 24.09 -7.89 4.08
C HIS A 32 24.64 -9.33 4.00
N THR A 33 24.12 -10.15 3.08
CA THR A 33 24.63 -11.52 2.90
C THR A 33 26.07 -11.53 2.42
N LEU A 34 26.44 -10.71 1.43
CA LEU A 34 27.83 -10.64 0.94
C LEU A 34 28.80 -10.15 2.02
N LEU A 35 28.41 -9.13 2.79
CA LEU A 35 29.22 -8.60 3.89
C LEU A 35 29.40 -9.64 5.01
N LEU A 36 28.31 -10.33 5.37
CA LEU A 36 28.36 -11.41 6.34
C LEU A 36 29.26 -12.54 5.85
N ALA A 37 29.08 -13.00 4.61
CA ALA A 37 29.89 -14.06 4.00
C ALA A 37 31.38 -13.68 3.95
N CYS A 38 31.72 -12.45 3.56
CA CYS A 38 33.11 -11.98 3.54
C CYS A 38 33.74 -11.89 4.94
N SER A 39 32.92 -11.77 5.99
CA SER A 39 33.40 -11.68 7.37
C SER A 39 33.50 -13.06 8.03
N VAL A 40 32.54 -13.95 7.76
CA VAL A 40 32.38 -15.24 8.45
C VAL A 40 33.25 -16.33 7.81
N PHE A 41 33.32 -16.43 6.48
CA PHE A 41 34.06 -17.52 5.83
C PHE A 41 35.55 -17.57 6.17
N PRO A 42 36.30 -16.45 6.27
CA PRO A 42 37.69 -16.50 6.72
C PRO A 42 37.82 -17.05 8.14
N ILE A 43 36.88 -16.71 9.03
CA ILE A 43 36.89 -17.18 10.42
C ILE A 43 36.63 -18.68 10.47
N LEU A 44 35.62 -19.16 9.74
CA LEU A 44 35.31 -20.59 9.66
C LEU A 44 36.47 -21.39 9.06
N SER A 45 37.09 -20.89 7.99
CA SER A 45 38.26 -21.53 7.38
C SER A 45 39.40 -21.67 8.40
N LEU A 46 39.72 -20.61 9.15
CA LEU A 46 40.75 -20.66 10.20
C LEU A 46 40.38 -21.63 11.34
N VAL A 47 39.13 -21.63 11.79
CA VAL A 47 38.64 -22.56 12.81
C VAL A 47 38.76 -24.02 12.32
N ASN A 48 38.42 -24.30 11.07
CA ASN A 48 38.53 -25.63 10.49
C ASN A 48 39.98 -26.11 10.37
N VAL A 49 40.92 -25.21 10.06
CA VAL A 49 42.37 -25.53 10.05
C VAL A 49 42.90 -25.77 11.47
N PHE A 50 42.68 -24.83 12.39
CA PHE A 50 43.39 -24.82 13.68
C PHE A 50 42.69 -25.59 14.80
N VAL A 51 41.37 -25.74 14.74
CA VAL A 51 40.58 -26.40 15.79
C VAL A 51 40.17 -27.81 15.38
N PHE A 52 39.64 -27.96 14.16
CA PHE A 52 39.12 -29.25 13.69
C PHE A 52 40.12 -30.08 12.88
N ASN A 53 41.24 -29.46 12.45
CA ASN A 53 42.23 -30.08 11.56
C ASN A 53 41.60 -30.68 10.28
N ASP A 54 40.51 -30.07 9.80
CA ASP A 54 39.77 -30.50 8.62
C ASP A 54 40.10 -29.56 7.45
N ILE A 55 41.09 -29.99 6.66
CA ILE A 55 41.58 -29.23 5.50
C ILE A 55 40.51 -29.14 4.41
N GLN A 56 39.64 -30.15 4.26
CA GLN A 56 38.62 -30.16 3.22
C GLN A 56 37.56 -29.10 3.49
N LEU A 57 37.05 -29.04 4.72
CA LEU A 57 36.09 -28.01 5.12
C LEU A 57 36.72 -26.60 5.07
N ALA A 58 37.97 -26.46 5.50
CA ALA A 58 38.67 -25.18 5.42
C ALA A 58 38.82 -24.65 3.98
N LEU A 59 39.06 -25.54 3.00
CA LEU A 59 39.14 -25.19 1.59
C LEU A 59 37.78 -24.78 1.01
N ILE A 60 36.69 -25.43 1.43
CA ILE A 60 35.33 -25.03 1.05
C ILE A 60 35.04 -23.60 1.53
N ASP A 61 35.35 -23.29 2.79
CA ASP A 61 35.16 -21.95 3.35
C ASP A 61 36.04 -20.90 2.66
N ALA A 62 37.32 -21.21 2.41
CA ALA A 62 38.22 -20.31 1.70
C ALA A 62 37.73 -20.01 0.27
N THR A 63 37.24 -21.03 -0.43
CA THR A 63 36.61 -20.87 -1.75
C THR A 63 35.36 -19.99 -1.65
N GLY A 64 34.55 -20.21 -0.62
CA GLY A 64 33.36 -19.40 -0.36
C GLY A 64 33.66 -17.93 -0.11
N PHE A 65 34.73 -17.64 0.63
CA PHE A 65 35.23 -16.28 0.82
C PHE A 65 35.63 -15.63 -0.51
N VAL A 66 36.45 -16.30 -1.32
CA VAL A 66 36.94 -15.76 -2.61
C VAL A 66 35.78 -15.47 -3.55
N LEU A 67 34.83 -16.40 -3.69
CA LEU A 67 33.65 -16.21 -4.55
C LEU A 67 32.76 -15.07 -4.04
N SER A 68 32.49 -15.02 -2.74
CA SER A 68 31.67 -13.95 -2.13
C SER A 68 32.31 -12.58 -2.31
N LEU A 69 33.64 -12.48 -2.14
CA LEU A 69 34.38 -11.25 -2.34
C LEU A 69 34.36 -10.81 -3.81
N ALA A 70 34.53 -11.75 -4.74
CA ALA A 70 34.46 -11.46 -6.17
C ALA A 70 33.07 -10.95 -6.57
N VAL A 71 31.99 -11.58 -6.08
CA VAL A 71 30.61 -11.14 -6.32
C VAL A 71 30.36 -9.76 -5.69
N TYR A 72 30.88 -9.51 -4.49
CA TYR A 72 30.76 -8.21 -3.82
C TYR A 72 31.43 -7.09 -4.62
N ILE A 73 32.67 -7.30 -5.07
CA ILE A 73 33.41 -6.33 -5.90
C ILE A 73 32.68 -6.11 -7.23
N ALA A 74 32.21 -7.18 -7.89
CA ALA A 74 31.47 -7.08 -9.13
C ALA A 74 30.13 -6.34 -8.96
N PHE A 75 29.42 -6.57 -7.85
CA PHE A 75 28.19 -5.87 -7.55
C PHE A 75 28.43 -4.38 -7.35
N ARG A 76 29.46 -4.00 -6.58
CA ARG A 76 29.85 -2.61 -6.35
C ARG A 76 30.24 -1.88 -7.64
N LYS A 77 30.86 -2.58 -8.60
CA LYS A 77 31.25 -2.00 -9.89
C LYS A 77 30.11 -1.90 -10.89
N THR A 78 29.21 -2.88 -10.95
CA THR A 78 28.24 -3.01 -12.05
C THR A 78 26.81 -2.59 -11.68
N GLY A 79 26.43 -2.69 -10.40
CA GLY A 79 25.06 -2.47 -9.95
C GLY A 79 23.99 -3.38 -10.55
N LYS A 80 24.38 -4.46 -11.27
CA LYS A 80 23.43 -5.36 -11.96
C LYS A 80 22.77 -6.33 -10.98
N ILE A 81 21.65 -5.92 -10.40
CA ILE A 81 20.93 -6.64 -9.33
C ILE A 81 20.59 -8.07 -9.71
N THR A 82 19.96 -8.29 -10.87
CA THR A 82 19.55 -9.65 -11.29
C THR A 82 20.73 -10.58 -11.50
N LEU A 83 21.81 -10.10 -12.14
CA LEU A 83 23.02 -10.90 -12.34
C LEU A 83 23.67 -11.24 -10.99
N THR A 84 23.80 -10.26 -10.10
CA THR A 84 24.36 -10.46 -8.76
C THR A 84 23.51 -11.41 -7.92
N ALA A 85 22.18 -11.30 -7.98
CA ALA A 85 21.27 -12.21 -7.29
C ALA A 85 21.52 -13.67 -7.71
N TRP A 86 21.62 -13.92 -9.03
CA TRP A 86 21.95 -15.25 -9.56
C TRP A 86 23.33 -15.74 -9.11
N LEU A 87 24.36 -14.91 -9.24
CA LEU A 87 25.72 -15.28 -8.83
C LEU A 87 25.80 -15.58 -7.33
N LEU A 88 25.16 -14.76 -6.49
CA LEU A 88 25.11 -14.96 -5.05
C LEU A 88 24.34 -16.23 -4.69
N SER A 89 23.16 -16.44 -5.26
CA SER A 89 22.36 -17.64 -5.01
C SER A 89 23.10 -18.91 -5.44
N LEU A 90 23.73 -18.92 -6.61
CA LEU A 90 24.55 -20.04 -7.05
C LEU A 90 25.73 -20.30 -6.11
N THR A 91 26.44 -19.24 -5.71
CA THR A 91 27.58 -19.34 -4.79
C THR A 91 27.15 -19.95 -3.46
N VAL A 92 26.11 -19.39 -2.82
CA VAL A 92 25.59 -19.87 -1.53
C VAL A 92 25.08 -21.30 -1.64
N THR A 93 24.29 -21.62 -2.67
CA THR A 93 23.78 -22.97 -2.88
C THR A 93 24.91 -23.97 -3.14
N SER A 94 25.89 -23.65 -3.98
CA SER A 94 27.01 -24.55 -4.28
C SER A 94 27.88 -24.83 -3.05
N ILE A 95 28.25 -23.79 -2.28
CA ILE A 95 29.05 -23.96 -1.05
C ILE A 95 28.27 -24.80 -0.03
N MET A 96 26.99 -24.50 0.15
CA MET A 96 26.13 -25.24 1.08
C MET A 96 25.99 -26.71 0.66
N LEU A 97 25.78 -26.99 -0.63
CA LEU A 97 25.72 -28.37 -1.14
C LEU A 97 27.05 -29.10 -0.98
N LEU A 98 28.19 -28.44 -1.24
CA LEU A 98 29.51 -29.03 -1.01
C LEU A 98 29.71 -29.38 0.47
N PHE A 99 29.32 -28.49 1.39
CA PHE A 99 29.32 -28.77 2.82
C PHE A 99 28.45 -29.98 3.17
N LEU A 100 27.19 -30.02 2.70
CA LEU A 100 26.27 -31.13 2.97
C LEU A 100 26.79 -32.47 2.45
N ILE A 101 27.40 -32.48 1.27
CA ILE A 101 28.00 -33.68 0.68
C ILE A 101 29.26 -34.10 1.45
N SER A 102 30.12 -33.15 1.83
CA SER A 102 31.36 -33.41 2.57
C SER A 102 31.10 -34.02 3.95
N VAL A 103 30.04 -33.59 4.61
CA VAL A 103 29.61 -34.12 5.92
C VAL A 103 28.68 -35.34 5.76
N GLU A 104 28.42 -35.77 4.52
CA GLU A 104 27.49 -36.86 4.17
C GLU A 104 26.09 -36.73 4.80
N GLY A 105 25.60 -35.50 4.99
CA GLY A 105 24.32 -35.25 5.66
C GLY A 105 24.30 -35.63 7.16
N ARG A 106 25.45 -35.96 7.77
CA ARG A 106 25.56 -36.33 9.19
C ARG A 106 25.48 -35.09 10.08
N ALA A 107 25.47 -35.31 11.40
CA ALA A 107 25.42 -34.26 12.43
C ALA A 107 24.28 -33.26 12.22
N TYR A 108 23.13 -33.72 11.72
CA TYR A 108 21.94 -32.90 11.43
C TYR A 108 22.23 -31.71 10.48
N SER A 109 23.28 -31.79 9.67
CA SER A 109 23.69 -30.73 8.73
C SER A 109 22.62 -30.42 7.68
N LEU A 110 21.76 -31.39 7.33
CA LEU A 110 20.65 -31.21 6.38
C LEU A 110 19.69 -30.05 6.74
N VAL A 111 19.63 -29.62 8.01
CA VAL A 111 18.83 -28.46 8.42
C VAL A 111 19.28 -27.20 7.68
N TRP A 112 20.55 -27.07 7.32
CA TRP A 112 21.04 -25.93 6.52
C TRP A 112 20.40 -25.82 5.14
N ALA A 113 19.97 -26.93 4.53
CA ALA A 113 19.31 -26.92 3.23
C ALA A 113 18.00 -26.13 3.25
N THR A 114 17.34 -26.07 4.40
CA THR A 114 16.08 -25.32 4.58
C THR A 114 16.25 -23.82 4.39
N ILE A 115 17.47 -23.28 4.53
CA ILE A 115 17.77 -21.86 4.33
C ILE A 115 17.81 -21.51 2.85
N ILE A 116 18.22 -22.45 1.99
CA ILE A 116 18.30 -22.23 0.53
C ILE A 116 16.94 -21.89 -0.06
N LEU A 117 15.86 -22.49 0.46
CA LEU A 117 14.50 -22.27 -0.04
C LEU A 117 14.09 -20.78 0.08
N PRO A 118 13.87 -20.21 1.28
CA PRO A 118 13.46 -18.82 1.41
C PRO A 118 14.48 -17.86 0.77
N PHE A 119 15.76 -18.18 0.82
CA PHE A 119 16.82 -17.34 0.25
C PHE A 119 16.73 -17.23 -1.28
N THR A 120 16.63 -18.36 -1.99
CA THR A 120 16.58 -18.38 -3.46
C THR A 120 15.24 -17.87 -4.00
N PHE A 121 14.12 -18.17 -3.32
CA PHE A 121 12.81 -17.62 -3.68
C PHE A 121 12.77 -16.10 -3.57
N PHE A 122 13.41 -15.54 -2.54
CA PHE A 122 13.46 -14.10 -2.37
C PHE A 122 14.32 -13.41 -3.44
N LEU A 123 15.50 -13.94 -3.73
CA LEU A 123 16.46 -13.29 -4.65
C LEU A 123 16.14 -13.50 -6.13
N LEU A 124 15.68 -14.70 -6.50
CA LEU A 124 15.50 -15.12 -7.90
C LEU A 124 14.02 -15.18 -8.32
N GLY A 125 13.10 -14.96 -7.37
CA GLY A 125 11.67 -15.12 -7.59
C GLY A 125 11.26 -16.57 -7.81
N ARG A 126 10.01 -16.76 -8.24
CA ARG A 126 9.37 -18.08 -8.31
C ARG A 126 10.11 -19.08 -9.20
N ARG A 127 10.49 -18.70 -10.43
CA ARG A 127 11.09 -19.65 -11.39
C ARG A 127 12.50 -20.08 -10.98
N GLY A 128 13.38 -19.12 -10.69
CA GLY A 128 14.75 -19.41 -10.28
C GLY A 128 14.84 -20.05 -8.90
N GLY A 129 14.00 -19.60 -7.96
CA GLY A 129 13.88 -20.17 -6.62
C GLY A 129 13.44 -21.63 -6.65
N THR A 130 12.40 -21.96 -7.43
CA THR A 130 11.98 -23.36 -7.62
C THR A 130 13.11 -24.21 -8.19
N LEU A 131 13.81 -23.75 -9.23
CA LEU A 131 14.88 -24.52 -9.86
C LEU A 131 16.00 -24.89 -8.87
N LEU A 132 16.59 -23.90 -8.19
CA LEU A 132 17.70 -24.16 -7.25
C LEU A 132 17.26 -24.94 -6.00
N SER A 133 16.04 -24.66 -5.51
CA SER A 133 15.48 -25.38 -4.37
C SER A 133 15.20 -26.85 -4.70
N SER A 134 14.70 -27.14 -5.91
CA SER A 134 14.48 -28.53 -6.37
C SER A 134 15.79 -29.30 -6.47
N ILE A 135 16.85 -28.70 -7.04
CA ILE A 135 18.18 -29.32 -7.09
C ILE A 135 18.67 -29.64 -5.67
N THR A 136 18.56 -28.66 -4.77
CA THR A 136 18.97 -28.83 -3.38
C THR A 136 18.21 -29.95 -2.68
N LEU A 137 16.89 -30.02 -2.88
CA LEU A 137 16.04 -31.04 -2.30
C LEU A 137 16.39 -32.43 -2.85
N CYS A 138 16.65 -32.56 -4.15
CA CYS A 138 17.10 -33.82 -4.75
C CYS A 138 18.41 -34.32 -4.12
N VAL A 139 19.39 -33.42 -3.90
CA VAL A 139 20.64 -33.78 -3.20
C VAL A 139 20.37 -34.21 -1.76
N CYS A 140 19.50 -33.51 -1.03
CA CYS A 140 19.14 -33.88 0.34
C CYS A 140 18.48 -35.27 0.39
N VAL A 141 17.55 -35.56 -0.53
CA VAL A 141 16.90 -36.88 -0.63
C VAL A 141 17.93 -37.97 -0.91
N TYR A 142 18.88 -37.72 -1.82
CA TYR A 142 19.96 -38.66 -2.11
C TYR A 142 20.85 -38.93 -0.88
N LEU A 143 21.24 -37.88 -0.14
CA LEU A 143 22.04 -38.03 1.08
C LEU A 143 21.29 -38.81 2.18
N VAL A 144 20.00 -38.53 2.37
CA VAL A 144 19.15 -39.27 3.31
C VAL A 144 19.06 -40.75 2.93
N HIS A 145 18.89 -41.04 1.63
CA HIS A 145 18.87 -42.41 1.14
C HIS A 145 20.19 -43.14 1.41
N LYS A 146 21.34 -42.51 1.08
CA LYS A 146 22.68 -43.06 1.37
C LYS A 146 22.89 -43.29 2.87
N GLN A 147 22.41 -42.38 3.71
CA GLN A 147 22.51 -42.51 5.16
C GLN A 147 21.67 -43.67 5.69
N ALA A 148 20.46 -43.87 5.17
CA ALA A 148 19.58 -44.98 5.55
C ALA A 148 20.19 -46.35 5.22
N GLU A 149 20.90 -46.46 4.08
CA GLU A 149 21.59 -47.70 3.69
C GLU A 149 22.84 -48.01 4.52
N SER A 150 23.49 -46.99 5.07
CA SER A 150 24.76 -47.15 5.80
C SER A 150 24.62 -47.95 7.11
N GLY A 151 23.41 -48.06 7.67
CA GLY A 151 23.15 -48.79 8.93
C GLY A 151 23.81 -48.16 10.18
N VAL A 152 24.50 -47.02 10.04
CA VAL A 152 25.16 -46.33 11.16
C VAL A 152 24.10 -45.57 11.97
N PRO A 153 24.03 -45.77 13.30
CA PRO A 153 23.07 -45.04 14.13
C PRO A 153 23.33 -43.53 14.11
N ILE A 154 22.26 -42.76 13.96
CA ILE A 154 22.32 -41.30 14.02
C ILE A 154 22.52 -40.89 15.48
N THR A 155 23.67 -40.27 15.78
CA THR A 155 24.00 -39.80 17.12
C THR A 155 23.83 -38.28 17.25
N LEU A 156 23.35 -37.84 18.41
CA LEU A 156 23.26 -36.42 18.74
C LEU A 156 24.58 -35.99 19.39
N SER A 157 25.46 -35.37 18.60
CA SER A 157 26.70 -34.79 19.11
C SER A 157 26.52 -33.30 19.43
N THR A 158 27.50 -32.71 20.13
CA THR A 158 27.55 -31.25 20.33
C THR A 158 27.54 -30.49 19.00
N GLY A 159 28.22 -31.01 17.97
CA GLY A 159 28.19 -30.44 16.62
C GLY A 159 26.80 -30.46 15.99
N SER A 160 26.01 -31.51 16.24
CA SER A 160 24.61 -31.57 15.81
C SER A 160 23.77 -30.45 16.43
N LEU A 161 23.95 -30.19 17.73
CA LEU A 161 23.25 -29.11 18.42
C LEU A 161 23.62 -27.73 17.86
N LEU A 162 24.91 -27.51 17.59
CA LEU A 162 25.39 -26.26 17.00
C LEU A 162 24.80 -26.03 15.60
N ASN A 163 24.83 -27.03 14.72
CA ASN A 163 24.22 -26.94 13.38
C ASN A 163 22.73 -26.56 13.45
N VAL A 164 21.97 -27.21 14.32
CA VAL A 164 20.54 -26.92 14.48
C VAL A 164 20.31 -25.52 15.02
N LEU A 165 21.07 -25.11 16.04
CA LEU A 165 20.96 -23.78 16.65
C LEU A 165 21.32 -22.67 15.66
N GLU A 166 22.42 -22.81 14.93
CA GLU A 166 22.89 -21.83 13.95
C GLU A 166 21.89 -21.71 12.79
N ALA A 167 21.43 -22.84 12.24
CA ALA A 167 20.44 -22.81 11.17
C ALA A 167 19.11 -22.21 11.65
N ALA A 168 18.67 -22.48 12.88
CA ALA A 168 17.47 -21.89 13.46
C ALA A 168 17.59 -20.36 13.64
N ILE A 169 18.76 -19.86 14.06
CA ILE A 169 19.02 -18.42 14.15
C ILE A 169 18.95 -17.77 12.77
N VAL A 170 19.58 -18.36 11.76
CA VAL A 170 19.56 -17.84 10.37
C VAL A 170 18.13 -17.85 9.82
N GLN A 171 17.37 -18.93 10.03
CA GLN A 171 15.96 -18.99 9.64
C GLN A 171 15.14 -17.89 10.32
N LEU A 172 15.28 -17.70 11.63
CA LEU A 172 14.56 -16.66 12.38
C LEU A 172 14.86 -15.27 11.81
N LEU A 173 16.12 -14.97 11.52
CA LEU A 173 16.52 -13.70 10.92
C LEU A 173 15.94 -13.52 9.50
N LEU A 174 15.96 -14.56 8.67
CA LEU A 174 15.35 -14.53 7.34
C LEU A 174 13.83 -14.34 7.41
N PHE A 175 13.15 -15.03 8.32
CA PHE A 175 11.71 -14.87 8.52
C PHE A 175 11.35 -13.47 9.01
N ARG A 176 12.11 -12.91 9.95
CA ARG A 176 11.93 -11.53 10.43
C ARG A 176 12.16 -10.52 9.30
N PHE A 177 13.17 -10.73 8.48
CA PHE A 177 13.44 -9.91 7.30
C PHE A 177 12.30 -9.99 6.27
N TYR A 178 11.80 -11.21 6.02
CA TYR A 178 10.70 -11.45 5.08
C TYR A 178 9.38 -10.84 5.55
N GLU A 179 9.05 -11.02 6.83
CA GLU A 179 7.86 -10.44 7.45
C GLU A 179 7.91 -8.91 7.40
N GLY A 180 9.03 -8.29 7.78
CA GLY A 180 9.20 -6.85 7.71
C GLY A 180 9.06 -6.31 6.28
N THR A 181 9.66 -7.00 5.31
CA THR A 181 9.52 -6.66 3.88
C THR A 181 8.06 -6.75 3.43
N ARG A 182 7.37 -7.85 3.72
CA ARG A 182 5.95 -8.04 3.36
C ARG A 182 5.03 -7.03 4.04
N HIS A 183 5.28 -6.72 5.30
CA HIS A 183 4.47 -5.77 6.06
C HIS A 183 4.56 -4.36 5.47
N THR A 184 5.76 -3.92 5.10
CA THR A 184 5.94 -2.62 4.43
C THR A 184 5.23 -2.55 3.08
N ALA A 185 5.35 -3.59 2.25
CA ALA A 185 4.67 -3.67 0.96
C ALA A 185 3.14 -3.65 1.10
N PHE A 186 2.60 -4.40 2.08
CA PHE A 186 1.16 -4.42 2.35
C PHE A 186 0.62 -3.05 2.79
N ASN A 187 1.34 -2.37 3.68
CA ASN A 187 0.94 -1.04 4.15
C ASN A 187 0.99 0.01 3.03
N GLN A 188 1.98 -0.07 2.14
CA GLN A 188 2.06 0.81 0.98
C GLN A 188 0.87 0.58 0.04
N LEU A 189 0.58 -0.67 -0.32
CA LEU A 189 -0.56 -1.01 -1.16
C LEU A 189 -1.88 -0.53 -0.54
N LYS A 190 -2.03 -0.67 0.78
CA LYS A 190 -3.21 -0.17 1.50
C LYS A 190 -3.32 1.35 1.43
N ALA A 191 -2.22 2.07 1.60
CA ALA A 191 -2.21 3.53 1.52
C ALA A 191 -2.55 4.02 0.10
N GLU A 192 -1.97 3.41 -0.94
CA GLU A 192 -2.29 3.69 -2.34
C GLU A 192 -3.76 3.41 -2.67
N HIS A 193 -4.30 2.30 -2.18
CA HIS A 193 -5.72 1.96 -2.33
C HIS A 193 -6.63 3.01 -1.68
N LEU A 194 -6.32 3.45 -0.44
CA LEU A 194 -7.09 4.48 0.24
C LEU A 194 -7.00 5.84 -0.47
N ALA A 195 -5.82 6.22 -0.94
CA ALA A 195 -5.63 7.46 -1.71
C ALA A 195 -6.42 7.43 -3.02
N SER A 196 -6.34 6.33 -3.77
CA SER A 196 -7.11 6.15 -5.01
C SER A 196 -8.61 6.16 -4.75
N LYS A 197 -9.06 5.55 -3.64
CA LYS A 197 -10.46 5.57 -3.25
C LYS A 197 -10.94 6.99 -2.94
N HIS A 198 -10.16 7.77 -2.20
CA HIS A 198 -10.52 9.16 -1.89
C HIS A 198 -10.64 10.01 -3.17
N LEU A 199 -9.66 9.93 -4.08
CA LEU A 199 -9.69 10.59 -5.38
C LEU A 199 -10.91 10.17 -6.23
N SER A 200 -11.36 8.93 -6.08
CA SER A 200 -12.54 8.41 -6.78
C SER A 200 -13.87 8.76 -6.10
N GLU A 201 -13.88 9.26 -4.87
CA GLU A 201 -15.12 9.51 -4.10
C GLU A 201 -15.46 11.00 -3.96
N THR A 202 -14.51 11.89 -4.21
CA THR A 202 -14.71 13.36 -4.13
C THR A 202 -14.62 14.02 -5.50
N ASP A 203 -15.29 15.15 -5.66
CA ASP A 203 -15.10 16.04 -6.81
C ASP A 203 -13.76 16.77 -6.69
N TYR A 204 -12.93 16.74 -7.73
CA TYR A 204 -11.56 17.23 -7.69
C TYR A 204 -11.46 18.76 -7.48
N LEU A 205 -12.47 19.51 -7.93
CA LEU A 205 -12.45 20.97 -7.89
C LEU A 205 -12.89 21.51 -6.53
N THR A 206 -13.98 20.95 -6.01
CA THR A 206 -14.68 21.44 -4.82
C THR A 206 -14.32 20.64 -3.56
N GLY A 207 -13.85 19.40 -3.72
CA GLY A 207 -13.52 18.46 -2.64
C GLY A 207 -14.73 17.91 -1.88
N VAL A 208 -15.97 18.25 -2.25
CA VAL A 208 -17.16 17.56 -1.69
C VAL A 208 -17.29 16.18 -2.35
N TYR A 209 -18.22 15.34 -1.90
CA TYR A 209 -18.42 14.05 -2.55
C TYR A 209 -18.78 14.23 -4.04
N ASN A 210 -18.43 13.26 -4.87
CA ASN A 210 -18.96 13.22 -6.23
C ASN A 210 -20.32 12.50 -6.26
N ARG A 211 -21.02 12.63 -7.39
CA ARG A 211 -22.32 11.98 -7.63
C ARG A 211 -22.33 10.49 -7.30
N ALA A 212 -21.31 9.74 -7.70
CA ALA A 212 -21.25 8.29 -7.47
C ALA A 212 -21.20 7.95 -5.97
N LYS A 213 -20.37 8.67 -5.21
CA LYS A 213 -20.27 8.50 -3.76
C LYS A 213 -21.55 8.91 -3.04
N PHE A 214 -22.18 10.01 -3.47
CA PHE A 214 -23.46 10.45 -2.93
C PHE A 214 -24.53 9.36 -3.06
N LEU A 215 -24.72 8.84 -4.27
CA LEU A 215 -25.70 7.79 -4.55
C LEU A 215 -25.49 6.55 -3.66
N SER A 216 -24.24 6.13 -3.49
CA SER A 216 -23.87 4.99 -2.64
C SER A 216 -24.23 5.22 -1.17
N LEU A 217 -23.88 6.39 -0.62
CA LEU A 217 -24.13 6.73 0.78
C LEU A 217 -25.64 6.84 1.07
N VAL A 218 -26.37 7.55 0.21
CA VAL A 218 -27.81 7.75 0.40
C VAL A 218 -28.58 6.44 0.23
N SER A 219 -28.24 5.61 -0.77
CA SER A 219 -28.89 4.30 -0.95
C SER A 219 -28.69 3.39 0.27
N SER A 220 -27.48 3.38 0.83
CA SER A 220 -27.17 2.61 2.04
C SER A 220 -27.92 3.14 3.27
N LEU A 221 -28.05 4.46 3.40
CA LEU A 221 -28.80 5.08 4.48
C LEU A 221 -30.29 4.74 4.39
N LEU A 222 -30.90 4.88 3.20
CA LEU A 222 -32.32 4.57 2.98
C LEU A 222 -32.62 3.08 3.21
N ALA A 223 -31.69 2.19 2.83
CA ALA A 223 -31.81 0.76 3.08
C ALA A 223 -31.76 0.38 4.57
N SER A 224 -31.13 1.20 5.42
CA SER A 224 -31.00 0.94 6.86
C SER A 224 -32.31 1.15 7.67
N ASN A 225 -33.42 1.50 6.99
CA ASN A 225 -34.77 1.62 7.54
C ASN A 225 -34.87 2.41 8.87
N THR A 226 -34.12 3.50 8.98
CA THR A 226 -34.22 4.40 10.12
C THR A 226 -35.55 5.15 10.07
N ALA A 227 -36.29 5.19 11.17
CA ALA A 227 -37.57 5.92 11.28
C ALA A 227 -37.43 7.47 11.23
N LYS A 228 -36.30 7.97 10.73
CA LYS A 228 -35.92 9.39 10.73
C LYS A 228 -36.38 10.07 9.45
N ASN A 229 -36.74 11.34 9.57
CA ASN A 229 -37.07 12.17 8.42
C ASN A 229 -35.78 12.71 7.81
N HIS A 230 -35.52 12.40 6.54
CA HIS A 230 -34.42 12.97 5.78
C HIS A 230 -35.00 13.84 4.66
N CYS A 231 -34.26 14.83 4.21
CA CYS A 231 -34.65 15.63 3.04
C CYS A 231 -33.51 15.63 2.03
N LEU A 232 -33.86 15.38 0.76
CA LEU A 232 -32.96 15.52 -0.37
C LEU A 232 -33.13 16.92 -0.95
N VAL A 233 -32.02 17.58 -1.27
CA VAL A 233 -32.01 18.93 -1.87
C VAL A 233 -31.13 18.90 -3.10
N ILE A 234 -31.63 19.38 -4.24
CA ILE A 234 -30.82 19.67 -5.42
C ILE A 234 -30.72 21.19 -5.56
N LEU A 235 -29.51 21.67 -5.79
CA LEU A 235 -29.13 23.07 -5.92
C LEU A 235 -28.50 23.29 -7.29
N ASP A 236 -28.81 24.40 -7.93
CA ASP A 236 -28.17 24.82 -9.18
C ASP A 236 -27.89 26.32 -9.13
N LEU A 237 -26.62 26.71 -9.32
CA LEU A 237 -26.20 28.12 -9.33
C LEU A 237 -26.88 28.87 -10.49
N ASP A 238 -27.55 29.97 -10.18
CA ASP A 238 -28.25 30.74 -11.20
C ASP A 238 -27.26 31.49 -12.09
N ASP A 239 -27.48 31.40 -13.41
CA ASP A 239 -26.73 32.16 -14.41
C ASP A 239 -25.20 31.95 -14.34
N PHE A 240 -24.76 30.78 -13.88
CA PHE A 240 -23.34 30.44 -13.73
C PHE A 240 -22.56 30.55 -15.06
N LYS A 241 -23.22 30.26 -16.19
CA LYS A 241 -22.63 30.48 -17.51
C LYS A 241 -22.24 31.95 -17.75
N LEU A 242 -23.03 32.92 -17.29
CA LEU A 242 -22.69 34.34 -17.43
C LEU A 242 -21.42 34.69 -16.64
N VAL A 243 -21.23 34.07 -15.48
CA VAL A 243 -19.99 34.24 -14.68
C VAL A 243 -18.78 33.74 -15.48
N ASN A 244 -18.89 32.55 -16.09
CA ASN A 244 -17.82 32.01 -16.93
C ASN A 244 -17.56 32.88 -18.18
N ASP A 245 -18.63 33.33 -18.84
CA ASP A 245 -18.53 34.12 -20.07
C ASP A 245 -17.93 35.51 -19.80
N GLN A 246 -18.21 36.12 -18.64
CA GLN A 246 -17.74 37.47 -18.28
C GLN A 246 -16.36 37.48 -17.61
N TYR A 247 -16.06 36.49 -16.75
CA TYR A 247 -14.87 36.49 -15.90
C TYR A 247 -13.91 35.33 -16.18
N GLY A 248 -14.27 34.42 -17.10
CA GLY A 248 -13.50 33.25 -17.46
C GLY A 248 -13.68 32.05 -16.51
N HIS A 249 -13.30 30.87 -16.99
CA HIS A 249 -13.48 29.61 -16.26
C HIS A 249 -12.78 29.55 -14.90
N ASN A 250 -11.61 30.19 -14.74
CA ASN A 250 -10.92 30.23 -13.44
C ASN A 250 -11.75 30.96 -12.37
N ALA A 251 -12.52 31.97 -12.77
CA ALA A 251 -13.41 32.69 -11.87
C ALA A 251 -14.64 31.85 -11.52
N GLY A 252 -15.22 31.14 -12.50
CA GLY A 252 -16.27 30.15 -12.25
C GLY A 252 -15.82 29.04 -11.29
N ASP A 253 -14.60 28.53 -11.46
CA ASP A 253 -14.00 27.54 -10.56
C ASP A 253 -13.85 28.08 -9.12
N ALA A 254 -13.49 29.35 -8.96
CA ALA A 254 -13.43 30.00 -7.65
C ALA A 254 -14.82 30.13 -7.01
N VAL A 255 -15.84 30.46 -7.81
CA VAL A 255 -17.24 30.50 -7.34
C VAL A 255 -17.72 29.12 -6.89
N LEU A 256 -17.43 28.06 -7.65
CA LEU A 256 -17.80 26.70 -7.28
C LEU A 256 -17.14 26.24 -5.96
N LYS A 257 -15.86 26.59 -5.76
CA LYS A 257 -15.14 26.31 -4.51
C LYS A 257 -15.76 27.05 -3.33
N ALA A 258 -15.99 28.36 -3.48
CA ALA A 258 -16.59 29.17 -2.43
C ALA A 258 -18.02 28.72 -2.08
N PHE A 259 -18.79 28.32 -3.09
CA PHE A 259 -20.12 27.75 -2.89
C PHE A 259 -20.04 26.44 -2.11
N ALA A 260 -19.17 25.51 -2.50
CA ALA A 260 -18.98 24.24 -1.79
C ALA A 260 -18.53 24.45 -0.33
N ASP A 261 -17.65 25.42 -0.08
CA ASP A 261 -17.22 25.77 1.28
C ASP A 261 -18.37 26.38 2.10
N ALA A 262 -19.20 27.22 1.49
CA ALA A 262 -20.39 27.76 2.14
C ALA A 262 -21.38 26.65 2.50
N LEU A 263 -21.58 25.65 1.63
CA LEU A 263 -22.38 24.47 1.94
C LEU A 263 -21.82 23.77 3.18
N ARG A 264 -20.53 23.41 3.19
CA ARG A 264 -19.90 22.71 4.32
C ARG A 264 -20.06 23.44 5.65
N VAL A 265 -19.83 24.75 5.67
CA VAL A 265 -19.88 25.56 6.89
C VAL A 265 -21.31 25.66 7.46
N HIS A 266 -22.33 25.64 6.59
CA HIS A 266 -23.73 25.87 6.98
C HIS A 266 -24.58 24.59 7.04
N THR A 267 -23.98 23.43 6.77
CA THR A 267 -24.57 22.10 7.00
C THR A 267 -23.98 21.44 8.24
N ARG A 268 -24.65 20.43 8.79
CA ARG A 268 -24.11 19.64 9.91
C ARG A 268 -23.06 18.66 9.42
N GLU A 269 -22.17 18.22 10.31
CA GLU A 269 -21.14 17.20 10.01
C GLU A 269 -21.74 15.90 9.49
N ASP A 270 -22.93 15.53 9.96
CA ASP A 270 -23.64 14.33 9.52
C ASP A 270 -24.36 14.50 8.17
N ASP A 271 -24.58 15.72 7.67
CA ASP A 271 -25.22 15.94 6.38
C ASP A 271 -24.29 15.51 5.23
N ILE A 272 -24.85 15.05 4.12
CA ILE A 272 -24.06 14.59 2.96
C ILE A 272 -24.14 15.66 1.88
N ILE A 273 -22.99 16.12 1.40
CA ILE A 273 -22.89 17.13 0.34
C ILE A 273 -22.12 16.53 -0.83
N ALA A 274 -22.62 16.72 -2.05
CA ALA A 274 -21.92 16.32 -3.26
C ALA A 274 -22.13 17.29 -4.41
N ARG A 275 -21.19 17.30 -5.35
CA ARG A 275 -21.36 17.94 -6.66
C ARG A 275 -22.01 16.92 -7.60
N TRP A 276 -23.18 17.29 -8.14
CA TRP A 276 -23.98 16.43 -9.01
C TRP A 276 -23.45 16.43 -10.45
N GLY A 277 -23.04 17.60 -10.94
CA GLY A 277 -22.40 17.83 -12.23
C GLY A 277 -22.39 19.33 -12.56
N GLY A 278 -21.43 19.83 -13.36
CA GLY A 278 -21.42 21.24 -13.75
C GLY A 278 -21.51 22.20 -12.56
N GLU A 279 -22.54 23.04 -12.52
CA GLU A 279 -22.88 23.94 -11.40
C GLU A 279 -23.89 23.39 -10.39
N GLU A 280 -24.27 22.12 -10.52
CA GLU A 280 -25.28 21.46 -9.68
C GLU A 280 -24.64 20.77 -8.46
N PHE A 281 -25.31 20.93 -7.31
CA PHE A 281 -24.97 20.29 -6.06
C PHE A 281 -26.17 19.55 -5.49
N VAL A 282 -25.92 18.49 -4.74
CA VAL A 282 -26.95 17.73 -4.04
C VAL A 282 -26.59 17.60 -2.56
N LEU A 283 -27.60 17.72 -1.71
CA LEU A 283 -27.48 17.52 -0.28
C LEU A 283 -28.47 16.47 0.19
N LEU A 284 -28.05 15.69 1.19
CA LEU A 284 -28.94 14.94 2.04
C LEU A 284 -28.87 15.52 3.46
N LEU A 285 -29.93 16.22 3.85
CA LEU A 285 -30.08 16.75 5.20
C LEU A 285 -30.68 15.67 6.10
N LYS A 286 -29.98 15.31 7.18
CA LYS A 286 -30.39 14.21 8.04
C LYS A 286 -31.24 14.66 9.24
N ASP A 287 -32.25 13.86 9.55
CA ASP A 287 -33.10 14.02 10.74
C ASP A 287 -33.77 15.41 10.82
N VAL A 288 -34.39 15.82 9.70
CA VAL A 288 -35.07 17.09 9.53
C VAL A 288 -36.42 16.92 8.84
N SER A 289 -37.42 17.71 9.25
CA SER A 289 -38.68 17.84 8.51
C SER A 289 -38.49 18.69 7.24
N LEU A 290 -39.45 18.60 6.32
CA LEU A 290 -39.45 19.39 5.09
C LEU A 290 -39.39 20.91 5.37
N GLU A 291 -40.14 21.40 6.36
CA GLU A 291 -40.16 22.82 6.75
C GLU A 291 -38.84 23.26 7.40
N GLN A 292 -38.17 22.35 8.10
CA GLN A 292 -36.83 22.62 8.65
C GLN A 292 -35.79 22.67 7.53
N ALA A 293 -35.84 21.75 6.57
CA ALA A 293 -34.98 21.74 5.41
C ALA A 293 -35.14 23.03 4.60
N GLU A 294 -36.37 23.43 4.28
CA GLU A 294 -36.65 24.69 3.59
C GLU A 294 -36.05 25.90 4.30
N ARG A 295 -36.23 26.02 5.61
CA ARG A 295 -35.67 27.14 6.38
C ARG A 295 -34.14 27.18 6.30
N ARG A 296 -33.47 26.02 6.39
CA ARG A 296 -32.01 25.94 6.29
C ARG A 296 -31.52 26.31 4.89
N VAL A 297 -32.16 25.81 3.85
CA VAL A 297 -31.78 26.11 2.46
C VAL A 297 -32.05 27.57 2.11
N LYS A 298 -33.17 28.15 2.58
CA LYS A 298 -33.44 29.60 2.45
C LYS A 298 -32.41 30.46 3.19
N HIS A 299 -31.98 30.04 4.38
CA HIS A 299 -30.89 30.72 5.10
C HIS A 299 -29.58 30.66 4.31
N LEU A 300 -29.22 29.47 3.80
CA LEU A 300 -28.04 29.27 2.96
C LEU A 300 -28.08 30.12 1.68
N LEU A 301 -29.25 30.27 1.06
CA LEU A 301 -29.43 31.18 -0.08
C LEU A 301 -29.05 32.62 0.26
N GLY A 302 -29.55 33.13 1.40
CA GLY A 302 -29.18 34.45 1.87
C GLY A 302 -27.68 34.59 2.20
N VAL A 303 -27.03 33.53 2.67
CA VAL A 303 -25.58 33.51 2.88
C VAL A 303 -24.83 33.59 1.55
N VAL A 304 -25.21 32.76 0.57
CA VAL A 304 -24.54 32.69 -0.73
C VAL A 304 -24.67 33.98 -1.52
N GLN A 305 -25.83 34.64 -1.46
CA GLN A 305 -26.03 35.96 -2.04
C GLN A 305 -25.09 37.04 -1.47
N ARG A 306 -24.59 36.84 -0.24
CA ARG A 306 -23.61 37.73 0.40
C ARG A 306 -22.16 37.30 0.18
N LEU A 307 -21.89 36.17 -0.48
CA LEU A 307 -20.54 35.75 -0.83
C LEU A 307 -20.04 36.65 -1.98
N SER A 308 -19.35 37.73 -1.63
CA SER A 308 -18.63 38.58 -2.58
C SER A 308 -17.33 37.89 -3.00
N THR A 309 -17.42 36.92 -3.90
CA THR A 309 -16.24 36.24 -4.47
C THR A 309 -15.70 36.95 -5.71
N LEU A 310 -16.56 37.70 -6.39
CA LEU A 310 -16.31 38.60 -7.50
C LEU A 310 -17.22 39.83 -7.25
N ASP A 311 -17.04 40.97 -7.94
CA ASP A 311 -17.93 42.14 -7.85
C ASP A 311 -19.36 41.86 -8.43
N THR A 312 -19.86 40.65 -8.26
CA THR A 312 -21.11 40.10 -8.78
C THR A 312 -21.75 39.23 -7.71
N SER A 313 -23.04 39.45 -7.45
CA SER A 313 -23.84 38.62 -6.56
C SER A 313 -24.12 37.27 -7.24
N VAL A 314 -23.79 36.17 -6.56
CA VAL A 314 -24.14 34.81 -6.98
C VAL A 314 -25.38 34.34 -6.23
N SER A 315 -26.33 33.72 -6.91
CA SER A 315 -27.49 33.07 -6.28
C SER A 315 -27.62 31.61 -6.73
N PHE A 316 -28.54 30.87 -6.12
CA PHE A 316 -28.92 29.54 -6.57
C PHE A 316 -30.43 29.34 -6.44
N SER A 317 -30.93 28.40 -7.23
CA SER A 317 -32.27 27.86 -7.04
C SER A 317 -32.18 26.46 -6.43
N ALA A 318 -33.18 26.07 -5.65
CA ALA A 318 -33.19 24.80 -4.96
C ALA A 318 -34.53 24.07 -5.06
N GLY A 319 -34.47 22.75 -5.25
CA GLY A 319 -35.59 21.83 -5.13
C GLY A 319 -35.40 20.90 -3.95
N ILE A 320 -36.42 20.73 -3.12
CA ILE A 320 -36.38 19.90 -1.91
C ILE A 320 -37.45 18.81 -2.00
N THR A 321 -37.13 17.60 -1.57
CA THR A 321 -38.12 16.56 -1.33
C THR A 321 -37.85 15.85 -0.01
N GLN A 322 -38.91 15.40 0.67
CA GLN A 322 -38.78 14.57 1.85
C GLN A 322 -38.52 13.12 1.44
N CYS A 323 -37.51 12.49 2.05
CA CYS A 323 -37.25 11.08 1.85
C CYS A 323 -38.37 10.25 2.48
N ASN A 324 -39.17 9.61 1.65
CA ASN A 324 -40.14 8.62 2.10
C ASN A 324 -39.47 7.22 2.21
N ARG A 325 -40.11 6.27 2.90
CA ARG A 325 -39.53 4.93 3.16
C ARG A 325 -39.61 3.97 1.97
N THR A 326 -40.43 4.28 0.97
CA THR A 326 -40.80 3.37 -0.11
C THR A 326 -40.12 3.72 -1.44
N SER A 327 -39.68 4.95 -1.59
CA SER A 327 -39.08 5.47 -2.82
C SER A 327 -37.60 5.14 -2.87
N GLY A 328 -37.18 4.69 -4.05
CA GLY A 328 -35.77 4.59 -4.39
C GLY A 328 -35.12 5.96 -4.49
N ILE A 329 -33.79 5.99 -4.42
CA ILE A 329 -33.01 7.22 -4.57
C ILE A 329 -33.31 7.97 -5.87
N ASP A 330 -33.53 7.24 -6.98
CA ASP A 330 -33.81 7.84 -8.28
C ASP A 330 -35.14 8.59 -8.32
N GLU A 331 -36.16 8.11 -7.61
CA GLU A 331 -37.45 8.78 -7.48
C GLU A 331 -37.32 10.07 -6.65
N LEU A 332 -36.55 10.02 -5.56
CA LEU A 332 -36.29 11.19 -4.73
C LEU A 332 -35.51 12.26 -5.48
N VAL A 333 -34.47 11.85 -6.22
CA VAL A 333 -33.70 12.76 -7.08
C VAL A 333 -34.62 13.42 -8.09
N LYS A 334 -35.49 12.63 -8.76
CA LYS A 334 -36.44 13.17 -9.73
C LYS A 334 -37.41 14.17 -9.11
N ALA A 335 -37.97 13.87 -7.93
CA ALA A 335 -38.89 14.78 -7.26
C ALA A 335 -38.21 16.10 -6.84
N ALA A 336 -36.96 16.05 -6.36
CA ALA A 336 -36.18 17.25 -6.06
C ALA A 336 -35.85 18.05 -7.33
N ASP A 337 -35.54 17.36 -8.44
CA ASP A 337 -35.24 18.00 -9.73
C ASP A 337 -36.48 18.70 -10.31
N ASP A 338 -37.65 18.07 -10.25
CA ASP A 338 -38.93 18.67 -10.65
C ASP A 338 -39.23 19.94 -9.82
N ALA A 339 -38.95 19.93 -8.51
CA ALA A 339 -39.09 21.11 -7.65
C ALA A 339 -38.06 22.21 -8.00
N LEU A 340 -36.81 21.84 -8.30
CA LEU A 340 -35.79 22.78 -8.74
C LEU A 340 -36.18 23.45 -10.07
N TYR A 341 -36.73 22.68 -11.00
CA TYR A 341 -37.23 23.19 -12.26
C TYR A 341 -38.35 24.22 -12.05
N GLN A 342 -39.26 23.99 -11.09
CA GLN A 342 -40.26 24.99 -10.70
C GLN A 342 -39.62 26.26 -10.13
N ALA A 343 -38.58 26.15 -9.30
CA ALA A 343 -37.85 27.31 -8.78
C ALA A 343 -37.23 28.15 -9.92
N LYS A 344 -36.59 27.50 -10.89
CA LYS A 344 -36.00 28.17 -12.05
C LYS A 344 -37.05 28.89 -12.91
N ARG A 345 -38.22 28.28 -13.10
CA ARG A 345 -39.33 28.88 -13.87
C ARG A 345 -40.00 30.05 -13.17
N ASN A 346 -39.97 30.11 -11.84
CA ASN A 346 -40.59 31.17 -11.04
C ASN A 346 -39.64 32.34 -10.74
N GLY A 347 -38.62 32.56 -11.58
CA GLY A 347 -37.74 33.71 -11.50
C GLY A 347 -36.40 33.48 -10.82
N LYS A 348 -36.02 32.21 -10.57
CA LYS A 348 -34.74 31.79 -9.95
C LYS A 348 -34.57 32.33 -8.53
N SER A 349 -33.39 32.13 -7.92
CA SER A 349 -33.04 32.60 -6.58
C SER A 349 -34.12 32.28 -5.52
N CYS A 350 -34.68 31.07 -5.58
CA CYS A 350 -35.76 30.64 -4.70
C CYS A 350 -35.69 29.13 -4.41
N VAL A 351 -36.50 28.70 -3.44
CA VAL A 351 -36.53 27.33 -2.94
C VAL A 351 -37.95 26.79 -3.07
N TYR A 352 -38.11 25.65 -3.73
CA TYR A 352 -39.38 24.93 -3.88
C TYR A 352 -39.29 23.54 -3.26
N SER A 353 -40.40 23.04 -2.75
CA SER A 353 -40.52 21.70 -2.19
C SER A 353 -41.55 20.87 -2.97
N ALA A 354 -41.20 19.62 -3.25
CA ALA A 354 -42.13 18.60 -3.72
C ALA A 354 -42.73 17.89 -2.51
N SER A 355 -44.07 17.80 -2.49
CA SER A 355 -44.85 17.12 -1.46
C SER A 355 -44.81 15.60 -1.63
#